data_AF-A0A1W2M1K7-F1
#
_entry.id   AF-A0A1W2M1K7-F1
#
_cell.length_a   1.000
_cell.length_b   1.000
_cell.length_c   1.000
_cell.angle_alpha   90.00
_cell.angle_beta   90.00
_cell.angle_gamma   90.00
#
_symmetry.space_group_name_H-M   'P 1'
#
loop_
_entity.id
_entity.type
_entity.pdbx_description
1 polymer ?
#
loop_
_entity_poly.entity_id
_entity_poly.type
_entity_poly.pdbx_seq_one_letter_code
_entity_poly.pdbx_strand_id
1 'polypeptide(L)'
;MSDMTSGRRWAKLTIAMVMAVPLGVLGTASPSAAETTFSAVPDDDSKKPGDVDGCDRTGTPGIYDDSGSRTYKGRHLTLYTEKIWDYWAHATITGKVARKDKVYVQRSLYAFNMHSKPRYPSDDYVRAMGGVKTCRHIANNSDASSDYARTGSVALQTGEDNRSHAVRACVKPTGGKFKCTRWFIDHY
;
A
#
# COMPACT_ATOMS: atom_id res chain seq x y z
N MET A 1 3.38 -59.83 -37.41
CA MET A 1 2.21 -60.66 -37.77
C MET A 1 1.15 -60.46 -36.70
N SER A 2 -0.05 -60.10 -37.15
CA SER A 2 -1.34 -60.12 -36.45
C SER A 2 -1.66 -59.03 -35.42
N ASP A 3 -2.34 -58.01 -35.96
CA ASP A 3 -3.46 -57.28 -35.36
C ASP A 3 -4.44 -58.16 -34.57
N MET A 4 -5.03 -57.61 -33.50
CA MET A 4 -6.41 -57.96 -33.12
C MET A 4 -7.11 -56.80 -32.37
N THR A 5 -8.10 -56.26 -33.07
CA THR A 5 -9.09 -55.25 -32.70
C THR A 5 -10.22 -55.86 -31.86
N SER A 6 -10.73 -55.13 -30.86
CA SER A 6 -12.13 -55.17 -30.36
C SER A 6 -12.28 -54.09 -29.29
N GLY A 7 -13.29 -53.22 -29.19
CA GLY A 7 -14.64 -53.21 -29.74
C GLY A 7 -15.54 -52.53 -28.69
N ARG A 8 -16.07 -51.35 -29.03
CA ARG A 8 -16.87 -50.44 -28.17
C ARG A 8 -18.10 -51.10 -27.53
N ARG A 9 -18.50 -50.65 -26.32
CA ARG A 9 -19.92 -50.56 -25.93
C ARG A 9 -20.23 -49.28 -25.17
N TRP A 10 -21.25 -48.60 -25.66
CA TRP A 10 -21.86 -47.38 -25.15
C TRP A 10 -22.93 -47.77 -24.12
N ALA A 11 -23.01 -47.04 -23.00
CA ALA A 11 -24.20 -47.03 -22.17
C ALA A 11 -24.75 -45.60 -22.13
N LYS A 12 -25.79 -45.38 -22.93
CA LYS A 12 -26.71 -44.26 -22.78
C LYS A 12 -27.56 -44.54 -21.55
N LEU A 13 -27.62 -43.61 -20.61
CA LEU A 13 -28.72 -43.57 -19.65
C LEU A 13 -29.34 -42.18 -19.71
N THR A 14 -30.60 -42.15 -20.10
CA THR A 14 -31.43 -40.97 -20.25
C THR A 14 -32.66 -41.11 -19.36
N ILE A 15 -32.98 -39.99 -18.69
CA ILE A 15 -34.30 -39.49 -18.29
C ILE A 15 -34.97 -40.12 -17.07
N ALA A 16 -35.18 -39.29 -16.04
CA ALA A 16 -36.53 -38.96 -15.58
C ALA A 16 -36.51 -37.65 -14.78
N MET A 17 -37.07 -36.60 -15.38
CA MET A 17 -37.52 -35.38 -14.74
C MET A 17 -38.68 -35.71 -13.78
N VAL A 18 -38.62 -35.21 -12.55
CA VAL A 18 -39.83 -34.93 -11.76
C VAL A 18 -39.75 -33.47 -11.33
N MET A 19 -40.60 -32.66 -11.94
CA MET A 19 -40.89 -31.30 -11.51
C MET A 19 -41.77 -31.36 -10.27
N ALA A 20 -41.36 -30.64 -9.22
CA ALA A 20 -42.27 -30.13 -8.20
C ALA A 20 -41.79 -28.72 -7.83
N VAL A 21 -42.49 -27.73 -8.37
CA VAL A 21 -42.40 -26.32 -7.97
C VAL A 21 -43.36 -26.10 -6.80
N PRO A 22 -42.90 -25.48 -5.71
CA PRO A 22 -43.73 -24.54 -4.98
C PRO A 22 -43.13 -23.13 -5.08
N LEU A 23 -44.00 -22.20 -5.47
CA LEU A 23 -43.80 -20.76 -5.42
C LEU A 23 -43.29 -20.33 -4.03
N GLY A 24 -42.16 -19.63 -3.98
CA GLY A 24 -41.67 -19.05 -2.74
C GLY A 24 -40.40 -18.21 -2.95
N VAL A 25 -40.60 -16.89 -2.96
CA VAL A 25 -39.60 -15.82 -2.75
C VAL A 25 -38.61 -15.56 -3.92
N LEU A 26 -38.79 -14.38 -4.53
CA LEU A 26 -37.78 -13.66 -5.29
C LEU A 26 -36.51 -13.48 -4.44
N GLY A 27 -35.51 -14.33 -4.63
CA GLY A 27 -34.15 -14.12 -4.17
C GLY A 27 -33.28 -13.82 -5.38
N THR A 28 -33.15 -12.54 -5.75
CA THR A 28 -32.16 -12.10 -6.73
C THR A 28 -30.77 -12.55 -6.26
N ALA A 29 -30.11 -13.40 -7.05
CA ALA A 29 -28.69 -13.67 -6.87
C ALA A 29 -27.93 -12.35 -7.06
N SER A 30 -27.55 -11.73 -5.95
CA SER A 30 -26.67 -10.57 -5.95
C SER A 30 -25.33 -10.99 -6.57
N PRO A 31 -24.80 -10.28 -7.58
CA PRO A 31 -23.41 -10.41 -7.92
C PRO A 31 -22.60 -10.07 -6.67
N SER A 32 -21.67 -10.96 -6.30
CA SER A 32 -20.64 -10.68 -5.32
C SER A 32 -19.83 -9.50 -5.85
N ALA A 33 -20.24 -8.30 -5.43
CA ALA A 33 -19.45 -7.10 -5.60
C ALA A 33 -18.18 -7.35 -4.80
N ALA A 34 -17.05 -7.44 -5.51
CA ALA A 34 -15.75 -7.27 -4.91
C ALA A 34 -15.71 -5.84 -4.33
N GLU A 35 -16.13 -5.70 -3.07
CA GLU A 35 -15.96 -4.47 -2.32
C GLU A 35 -14.46 -4.29 -2.10
N THR A 36 -13.84 -3.59 -3.05
CA THR A 36 -12.52 -3.03 -2.87
C THR A 36 -12.67 -2.02 -1.75
N THR A 37 -12.38 -2.42 -0.51
CA THR A 37 -12.47 -1.55 0.66
C THR A 37 -11.57 -0.35 0.40
N PHE A 38 -12.21 0.75 0.05
CA PHE A 38 -11.54 1.98 -0.31
C PHE A 38 -10.92 2.55 0.97
N SER A 39 -9.61 2.74 0.96
CA SER A 39 -8.91 3.49 2.01
C SER A 39 -9.42 4.93 2.03
N ALA A 40 -10.40 5.21 2.88
CA ALA A 40 -10.70 6.57 3.30
C ALA A 40 -9.59 7.01 4.26
N VAL A 41 -8.65 7.81 3.75
CA VAL A 41 -7.87 8.71 4.60
C VAL A 41 -8.83 9.86 4.94
N PRO A 42 -8.99 10.25 6.22
CA PRO A 42 -9.83 11.39 6.60
C PRO A 42 -9.51 12.62 5.74
N ASP A 43 -10.54 13.28 5.21
CA ASP A 43 -10.40 14.55 4.51
C ASP A 43 -9.94 15.61 5.51
N ASP A 44 -8.75 16.15 5.28
CA ASP A 44 -8.02 16.97 6.23
C ASP A 44 -7.44 18.18 5.50
N ASP A 45 -8.35 18.98 4.94
CA ASP A 45 -8.07 20.23 4.21
C ASP A 45 -7.94 21.45 5.13
N SER A 46 -7.83 21.28 6.46
CA SER A 46 -7.99 22.37 7.43
C SER A 46 -6.76 22.77 8.27
N LYS A 47 -5.55 22.25 8.03
CA LYS A 47 -4.34 22.68 8.76
C LYS A 47 -3.32 23.40 7.87
N LYS A 48 -2.77 24.50 8.41
CA LYS A 48 -1.75 25.37 7.82
C LYS A 48 -0.55 24.57 7.26
N PRO A 49 0.16 25.08 6.24
CA PRO A 49 1.37 24.46 5.70
C PRO A 49 2.54 24.67 6.67
N GLY A 50 2.66 23.78 7.66
CA GLY A 50 3.74 23.75 8.64
C GLY A 50 3.37 22.76 9.74
N ASP A 51 3.98 21.58 9.70
CA ASP A 51 3.71 20.39 10.51
C ASP A 51 2.27 19.84 10.47
N VAL A 52 2.04 19.03 9.45
CA VAL A 52 0.79 18.32 9.18
C VAL A 52 0.89 16.88 9.70
N ASP A 53 0.39 16.75 10.93
CA ASP A 53 0.04 15.53 11.69
C ASP A 53 0.98 14.33 11.51
N GLY A 54 2.06 14.32 12.26
CA GLY A 54 2.81 13.10 12.53
C GLY A 54 4.13 12.91 11.79
N CYS A 55 4.65 13.99 11.20
CA CYS A 55 6.08 14.13 10.97
C CYS A 55 6.79 14.24 12.32
N ASP A 56 7.85 13.46 12.51
CA ASP A 56 8.62 13.50 13.77
C ASP A 56 9.75 14.52 13.67
N ARG A 57 10.33 14.73 12.48
CA ARG A 57 11.37 15.75 12.19
C ARG A 57 11.38 16.15 10.71
N THR A 58 11.79 17.38 10.40
CA THR A 58 12.12 17.83 9.03
C THR A 58 13.63 17.82 8.82
N GLY A 59 14.09 17.42 7.63
CA GLY A 59 15.50 17.60 7.22
C GLY A 59 16.54 16.83 8.05
N THR A 60 16.27 15.58 8.42
CA THR A 60 17.21 14.79 9.22
C THR A 60 18.44 14.38 8.41
N PRO A 61 19.67 14.67 8.88
CA PRO A 61 20.89 14.19 8.23
C PRO A 61 21.02 12.68 8.41
N GLY A 62 21.54 11.99 7.39
CA GLY A 62 21.73 10.56 7.39
C GLY A 62 22.11 10.04 6.01
N ILE A 63 22.57 8.80 5.93
CA ILE A 63 22.76 8.10 4.66
C ILE A 63 21.46 7.36 4.37
N TYR A 64 20.76 7.79 3.33
CA TYR A 64 19.47 7.25 2.91
C TYR A 64 19.60 6.48 1.59
N ASP A 65 18.84 5.40 1.46
CA ASP A 65 18.74 4.66 0.19
C ASP A 65 17.30 4.16 -0.05
N ASP A 66 17.00 3.79 -1.30
CA ASP A 66 15.69 3.35 -1.75
C ASP A 66 15.30 2.02 -1.07
N SER A 67 14.21 2.05 -0.33
CA SER A 67 13.62 0.89 0.35
C SER A 67 12.30 0.46 -0.29
N GLY A 68 11.82 1.18 -1.29
CA GLY A 68 10.65 0.82 -2.07
C GLY A 68 10.21 1.96 -2.97
N SER A 69 9.95 1.64 -4.24
CA SER A 69 9.52 2.61 -5.23
C SER A 69 8.28 2.16 -6.00
N ARG A 70 7.55 3.14 -6.56
CA ARG A 70 6.37 2.90 -7.40
C ARG A 70 6.11 4.08 -8.33
N THR A 71 5.78 3.80 -9.58
CA THR A 71 5.27 4.83 -10.50
C THR A 71 3.74 4.86 -10.51
N TYR A 72 3.16 6.05 -10.47
CA TYR A 72 1.72 6.25 -10.61
C TYR A 72 1.40 7.58 -11.30
N LYS A 73 0.65 7.52 -12.42
CA LYS A 73 0.28 8.70 -13.24
C LYS A 73 1.47 9.62 -13.56
N GLY A 74 2.63 9.03 -13.87
CA GLY A 74 3.86 9.77 -14.20
C GLY A 74 4.60 10.40 -13.02
N ARG A 75 4.19 10.13 -11.77
CA ARG A 75 5.00 10.42 -10.58
C ARG A 75 5.77 9.16 -10.19
N HIS A 76 7.06 9.31 -9.92
CA HIS A 76 7.92 8.27 -9.37
C HIS A 76 8.02 8.48 -7.86
N LEU A 77 7.30 7.65 -7.11
CA LEU A 77 7.27 7.67 -5.66
C LEU A 77 8.37 6.77 -5.12
N THR A 78 9.21 7.30 -4.23
CA THR A 78 10.31 6.55 -3.59
C THR A 78 10.25 6.73 -2.08
N LEU A 79 10.34 5.61 -1.36
CA LEU A 79 10.56 5.53 0.07
C LEU A 79 12.06 5.46 0.34
N TYR A 80 12.56 6.37 1.16
CA TYR A 80 13.95 6.35 1.62
C TYR A 80 13.99 6.02 3.11
N THR A 81 14.81 5.03 3.49
CA THR A 81 15.15 4.74 4.90
C THR A 81 16.63 4.98 5.16
N GLU A 82 16.96 5.40 6.38
CA GLU A 82 18.35 5.58 6.81
C GLU A 82 19.05 4.22 6.95
N LYS A 83 20.27 4.08 6.44
CA LYS A 83 20.94 2.77 6.33
C LYS A 83 21.92 2.42 7.44
N ILE A 84 22.38 3.41 8.21
CA ILE A 84 23.33 3.14 9.29
C ILE A 84 22.58 2.74 10.56
N TRP A 85 21.62 3.57 10.97
CA TRP A 85 20.95 3.43 12.25
C TRP A 85 19.47 3.08 12.14
N ASP A 86 18.93 3.07 10.91
CA ASP A 86 17.50 2.88 10.64
C ASP A 86 16.62 3.75 11.55
N TYR A 87 17.01 5.01 11.79
CA TYR A 87 16.23 5.87 12.69
C TYR A 87 15.11 6.60 11.96
N TRP A 88 15.23 6.84 10.66
CA TRP A 88 14.31 7.72 9.96
C TRP A 88 13.93 7.21 8.57
N ALA A 89 12.67 7.45 8.20
CA ALA A 89 12.18 7.30 6.84
C ALA A 89 11.53 8.57 6.32
N HIS A 90 11.62 8.81 5.02
CA HIS A 90 10.83 9.84 4.34
C HIS A 90 10.40 9.38 2.94
N ALA A 91 9.41 10.06 2.37
CA ALA A 91 8.94 9.81 1.02
C ALA A 91 9.30 10.98 0.10
N THR A 92 9.56 10.65 -1.16
CA THR A 92 9.72 11.63 -2.23
C THR A 92 8.87 11.24 -3.42
N ILE A 93 8.46 12.24 -4.21
CA ILE A 93 7.99 12.03 -5.58
C ILE A 93 8.84 12.85 -6.54
N THR A 94 9.14 12.27 -7.69
CA THR A 94 9.76 12.95 -8.84
C THR A 94 8.91 12.75 -10.09
N GLY A 95 9.24 13.48 -11.17
CA GLY A 95 8.51 13.40 -12.44
C GLY A 95 7.36 14.38 -12.45
N LYS A 96 6.21 14.04 -13.05
CA LYS A 96 5.07 14.96 -13.30
C LYS A 96 4.36 15.43 -12.02
N VAL A 97 5.08 16.08 -11.10
CA VAL A 97 4.59 16.62 -9.84
C VAL A 97 3.69 17.80 -10.16
N ALA A 98 2.43 17.73 -9.74
CA ALA A 98 1.51 18.85 -9.89
C ALA A 98 1.32 19.55 -8.55
N ARG A 99 1.08 20.85 -8.60
CA ARG A 99 0.64 21.62 -7.44
C ARG A 99 -0.59 20.94 -6.81
N LYS A 100 -0.59 20.87 -5.49
CA LYS A 100 -1.57 20.19 -4.61
C LYS A 100 -1.50 18.66 -4.62
N ASP A 101 -0.56 18.04 -5.33
CA ASP A 101 -0.28 16.61 -5.12
C ASP A 101 0.09 16.40 -3.64
N LYS A 102 -0.57 15.44 -2.99
CA LYS A 102 -0.30 15.13 -1.58
C LYS A 102 0.65 13.93 -1.53
N VAL A 103 1.78 14.08 -0.86
CA VAL A 103 2.79 13.04 -0.63
C VAL A 103 2.75 12.65 0.83
N TYR A 104 2.95 11.36 1.11
CA TYR A 104 2.88 10.85 2.46
C TYR A 104 3.97 9.82 2.70
N VAL A 105 4.52 9.82 3.91
CA VAL A 105 5.19 8.64 4.48
C VAL A 105 4.33 8.15 5.63
N GLN A 106 3.89 6.88 5.53
CA GLN A 106 3.12 6.22 6.57
C GLN A 106 4.02 5.32 7.38
N ARG A 107 3.78 5.28 8.69
CA ARG A 107 4.47 4.44 9.67
C ARG A 107 3.45 3.63 10.45
N SER A 108 3.70 2.36 10.71
CA SER A 108 2.90 1.58 11.66
C SER A 108 3.00 2.16 13.07
N LEU A 109 1.92 2.05 13.85
CA LEU A 109 1.98 2.41 15.28
C LEU A 109 2.76 1.38 16.10
N TYR A 110 2.74 0.11 15.69
CA TYR A 110 3.50 -0.96 16.32
C TYR A 110 4.87 -1.17 15.63
N ALA A 111 5.90 -1.53 16.40
CA ALA A 111 7.21 -1.90 15.88
C ALA A 111 7.32 -3.41 15.68
N PHE A 112 7.95 -3.85 14.59
CA PHE A 112 8.12 -5.25 14.23
C PHE A 112 9.54 -5.71 14.49
N ASN A 113 9.72 -7.00 14.73
CA ASN A 113 11.07 -7.57 14.78
C ASN A 113 11.72 -7.47 13.40
N MET A 114 12.94 -6.96 13.39
CA MET A 114 13.80 -6.99 12.22
C MET A 114 14.29 -8.42 12.00
N HIS A 115 14.59 -8.73 10.75
CA HIS A 115 15.14 -10.01 10.35
C HIS A 115 16.43 -9.76 9.57
N SER A 116 17.17 -10.81 9.22
CA SER A 116 18.37 -10.71 8.35
C SER A 116 18.08 -10.23 6.92
N LYS A 117 16.80 -10.03 6.56
CA LYS A 117 16.36 -9.51 5.27
C LYS A 117 15.16 -8.61 5.46
N PRO A 118 14.98 -7.58 4.61
CA PRO A 118 13.80 -6.74 4.64
C PRO A 118 12.49 -7.52 4.56
N ARG A 119 11.45 -7.00 5.21
CA ARG A 119 10.11 -7.60 5.21
C ARG A 119 9.06 -6.63 4.67
N TYR A 120 7.97 -7.20 4.15
CA TYR A 120 6.90 -6.45 3.50
C TYR A 120 5.53 -6.92 3.99
N PRO A 121 5.10 -6.51 5.20
CA PRO A 121 3.81 -6.93 5.75
C PRO A 121 2.63 -6.45 4.89
N SER A 122 1.49 -7.13 4.99
CA SER A 122 0.25 -6.70 4.32
C SER A 122 -0.36 -5.48 4.99
N ASP A 123 -1.20 -4.73 4.26
CA ASP A 123 -1.90 -3.58 4.83
C ASP A 123 -2.82 -3.99 5.98
N ASP A 124 -3.56 -5.09 5.80
CA ASP A 124 -4.48 -5.62 6.81
C ASP A 124 -3.74 -5.99 8.09
N TYR A 125 -2.56 -6.62 7.98
CA TYR A 125 -1.75 -6.97 9.14
C TYR A 125 -1.25 -5.73 9.89
N VAL A 126 -0.72 -4.73 9.20
CA VAL A 126 -0.26 -3.49 9.82
C VAL A 126 -1.42 -2.75 10.52
N ARG A 127 -2.59 -2.71 9.89
CA ARG A 127 -3.77 -2.04 10.46
C ARG A 127 -4.32 -2.79 11.68
N ALA A 128 -4.40 -4.12 11.62
CA ALA A 128 -4.84 -4.94 12.73
C ALA A 128 -3.96 -4.78 13.98
N MET A 129 -2.67 -4.48 13.80
CA MET A 129 -1.69 -4.28 14.87
C MET A 129 -1.75 -2.90 15.55
N GLY A 130 -2.72 -2.04 15.21
CA GLY A 130 -2.94 -0.77 15.89
C GLY A 130 -2.97 0.46 14.99
N GLY A 131 -2.89 0.31 13.67
CA GLY A 131 -3.05 1.40 12.71
C GLY A 131 -1.74 2.10 12.33
N VAL A 132 -1.87 3.33 11.81
CA VAL A 132 -0.78 4.05 11.12
C VAL A 132 -0.71 5.52 11.51
N LYS A 133 0.51 6.03 11.66
CA LYS A 133 0.85 7.46 11.70
C LYS A 133 1.26 7.91 10.29
N THR A 134 0.94 9.14 9.89
CA THR A 134 1.17 9.58 8.50
C THR A 134 1.76 10.98 8.44
N CYS A 135 3.03 11.13 8.06
CA CYS A 135 3.60 12.45 7.76
C CYS A 135 3.24 12.86 6.33
N ARG A 136 2.69 14.07 6.15
CA ARG A 136 2.14 14.58 4.89
C ARG A 136 2.92 15.79 4.36
N HIS A 137 3.04 15.91 3.05
CA HIS A 137 3.45 17.13 2.34
C HIS A 137 2.46 17.43 1.21
N ILE A 138 2.17 18.71 0.96
CA ILE A 138 1.31 19.14 -0.15
C ILE A 138 2.17 19.95 -1.11
N ALA A 139 2.32 19.46 -2.34
CA ALA A 139 3.18 20.07 -3.34
C ALA A 139 2.74 21.51 -3.65
N ASN A 140 3.67 22.46 -3.53
CA ASN A 140 3.45 23.85 -3.87
C ASN A 140 3.87 24.16 -5.34
N ASN A 141 3.90 25.43 -5.74
CA ASN A 141 4.33 25.80 -7.09
C ASN A 141 5.81 25.46 -7.35
N SER A 142 6.69 25.66 -6.36
CA SER A 142 8.12 25.35 -6.49
C SER A 142 8.37 23.87 -6.68
N ASP A 143 7.65 23.03 -5.92
CA ASP A 143 7.70 21.57 -6.06
C ASP A 143 7.29 21.13 -7.47
N ALA A 144 6.20 21.71 -7.99
CA ALA A 144 5.73 21.42 -9.34
C ALA A 144 6.72 21.91 -10.43
N SER A 145 7.32 23.09 -10.25
CA SER A 145 8.31 23.62 -11.20
C SER A 145 9.64 22.86 -11.17
N SER A 146 9.98 22.21 -10.05
CA SER A 146 11.17 21.37 -9.91
C SER A 146 10.91 19.89 -10.18
N ASP A 147 9.66 19.52 -10.52
CA ASP A 147 9.23 18.14 -10.70
C ASP A 147 9.63 17.24 -9.50
N TYR A 148 9.58 17.80 -8.28
CA TYR A 148 10.04 17.16 -7.05
C TYR A 148 9.23 17.59 -5.84
N ALA A 149 8.87 16.64 -4.97
CA ALA A 149 8.32 16.94 -3.65
C ALA A 149 8.76 15.91 -2.61
N ARG A 150 8.97 16.33 -1.36
CA ARG A 150 9.46 15.49 -0.27
C ARG A 150 8.68 15.71 1.01
N THR A 151 8.43 14.63 1.75
CA THR A 151 7.84 14.71 3.10
C THR A 151 8.89 15.03 4.16
N GLY A 152 8.43 15.46 5.34
CA GLY A 152 9.21 15.27 6.56
C GLY A 152 9.51 13.79 6.83
N SER A 153 10.28 13.54 7.87
CA SER A 153 10.71 12.21 8.29
C SER A 153 9.84 11.66 9.43
N VAL A 154 9.71 10.34 9.48
CA VAL A 154 9.12 9.58 10.59
C VAL A 154 10.19 8.73 11.25
N ALA A 155 10.15 8.59 12.58
CA ALA A 155 11.06 7.74 13.33
C ALA A 155 10.78 6.27 13.05
N LEU A 156 11.79 5.45 12.83
CA LEU A 156 11.70 4.01 12.54
C LEU A 156 12.06 3.17 13.77
N GLN A 157 13.16 3.52 14.45
CA GLN A 157 13.63 2.90 15.68
C GLN A 157 13.88 3.93 16.77
N THR A 158 13.78 3.48 18.03
CA THR A 158 14.12 4.29 19.21
C THR A 158 15.17 3.62 20.11
N GLY A 159 15.85 2.54 19.67
CA GLY A 159 16.78 1.81 20.53
C GLY A 159 17.41 0.58 19.87
N GLU A 160 18.09 -0.23 20.69
CA GLU A 160 18.97 -1.35 20.29
C GLU A 160 18.24 -2.71 20.12
N ASP A 161 16.90 -2.73 20.19
CA ASP A 161 16.12 -3.96 20.36
C ASP A 161 15.88 -4.75 19.06
N ASN A 162 16.57 -4.43 17.95
CA ASN A 162 16.32 -5.00 16.61
C ASN A 162 14.83 -4.92 16.20
N ARG A 163 14.18 -3.80 16.53
CA ARG A 163 12.76 -3.57 16.23
C ARG A 163 12.60 -2.28 15.46
N SER A 164 11.89 -2.35 14.33
CA SER A 164 11.64 -1.20 13.47
C SER A 164 10.17 -1.11 13.09
N HIS A 165 9.68 0.12 12.99
CA HIS A 165 8.34 0.36 12.47
C HIS A 165 8.26 0.04 10.98
N ALA A 166 7.15 -0.54 10.54
CA ALA A 166 6.89 -0.69 9.12
C ALA A 166 6.58 0.68 8.51
N VAL A 167 7.15 0.98 7.36
CA VAL A 167 6.92 2.24 6.63
C VAL A 167 6.56 2.04 5.17
N ARG A 168 5.87 3.02 4.59
CA ARG A 168 5.63 3.09 3.14
C ARG A 168 5.49 4.51 2.67
N ALA A 169 5.82 4.74 1.41
CA ALA A 169 5.54 6.00 0.74
C ALA A 169 4.17 5.93 0.05
N CYS A 170 3.43 7.04 0.03
CA CYS A 170 2.17 7.17 -0.70
C CYS A 170 2.05 8.53 -1.41
N VAL A 171 1.24 8.55 -2.47
CA VAL A 171 0.88 9.76 -3.22
C VAL A 171 -0.62 9.79 -3.51
N LYS A 172 -1.23 10.97 -3.39
CA LYS A 172 -2.56 11.30 -3.90
C LYS A 172 -2.39 12.45 -4.89
N PRO A 173 -2.31 12.15 -6.21
CA PRO A 173 -2.34 13.20 -7.21
C PRO A 173 -3.61 14.04 -7.07
N THR A 174 -3.56 15.31 -7.42
CA THR A 174 -4.72 16.21 -7.39
C THR A 174 -5.87 15.61 -8.22
N GLY A 175 -7.05 15.44 -7.61
CA GLY A 175 -8.20 14.77 -8.24
C GLY A 175 -8.02 13.26 -8.49
N GLY A 176 -6.96 12.65 -7.95
CA GLY A 176 -6.62 11.25 -8.12
C GLY A 176 -6.89 10.38 -6.90
N LYS A 177 -6.86 9.05 -7.13
CA LYS A 177 -6.87 8.05 -6.04
C LYS A 177 -5.51 7.98 -5.35
N PHE A 178 -5.54 7.70 -4.05
CA PHE A 178 -4.37 7.42 -3.22
C PHE A 178 -3.66 6.13 -3.67
N LYS A 179 -2.34 6.14 -3.73
CA LYS A 179 -1.51 4.96 -4.05
C LYS A 179 -0.24 4.93 -3.21
N CYS A 180 0.16 3.73 -2.78
CA CYS A 180 1.34 3.53 -1.96
C CYS A 180 2.29 2.49 -2.54
N THR A 181 3.53 2.51 -2.07
CA THR A 181 4.45 1.37 -2.11
C THR A 181 3.95 0.25 -1.19
N ARG A 182 4.61 -0.90 -1.22
CA ARG A 182 4.44 -1.92 -0.19
C ARG A 182 4.95 -1.37 1.16
N TRP A 183 4.43 -1.91 2.26
CA TRP A 183 5.07 -1.73 3.56
C TRP A 183 6.47 -2.31 3.53
N PHE A 184 7.40 -1.69 4.24
CA PHE A 184 8.80 -2.05 4.35
C PHE A 184 9.21 -2.04 5.81
N ILE A 185 9.90 -3.08 6.26
CA ILE A 185 10.60 -3.15 7.54
C ILE A 185 12.06 -3.45 7.18
N ASP A 186 12.99 -2.67 7.74
CA ASP A 186 14.41 -2.87 7.48
C ASP A 186 14.95 -4.13 8.19
N HIS A 187 16.23 -4.40 7.97
CA HIS A 187 16.96 -5.55 8.48
C HIS A 187 18.13 -5.11 9.36
N TYR A 188 18.58 -6.01 10.24
CA TYR A 188 19.82 -5.83 11.02
C TYR A 188 21.01 -6.45 10.28
#